data_AF-A0A1Y1K1E2-F1
#
_entry.id   AF-A0A1Y1K1E2-F1
#
_cell.length_a   1.000
_cell.length_b   1.000
_cell.length_c   1.000
_cell.angle_alpha   90.00
_cell.angle_beta   90.00
_cell.angle_gamma   90.00
#
_symmetry.space_group_name_H-M   'P 1'
#
loop_
_entity.id
_entity.type
_entity.pdbx_description
1 polymer ?
#
loop_
_entity_poly.entity_id
_entity_poly.type
_entity_poly.pdbx_seq_one_letter_code
_entity_poly.pdbx_strand_id
1 'polypeptide(L)'
;SLESIDPTSNLTALDIRTAIRNSTGPRPSLFVPEMAFDLLVKPQIKLLEIPSQRCVELVYEELIKICHTCGSTELSRYPRLQAKLIETVSDLLRERLGPASSYVESLISIQRAYINTNHPNFLGAAAAMSNVVSAKQERERKRLIQEERERR
;
A
#
# COMPACT_ATOMS: atom_id res chain seq x y z
N SER A 1 -0.53 4.81 -10.37
CA SER A 1 0.81 4.32 -9.97
C SER A 1 0.76 3.99 -8.49
N LEU A 2 1.63 3.15 -7.94
CA LEU A 2 1.75 3.01 -6.47
C LEU A 2 2.06 4.37 -5.81
N GLU A 3 2.76 5.24 -6.52
CA GLU A 3 3.11 6.61 -6.10
C GLU A 3 1.91 7.54 -5.94
N SER A 4 0.73 7.20 -6.50
CA SER A 4 -0.47 8.02 -6.34
C SER A 4 -1.25 7.68 -5.06
N ILE A 5 -0.84 6.66 -4.31
CA ILE A 5 -1.45 6.32 -3.03
C ILE A 5 -0.72 7.11 -1.95
N ASP A 6 -1.38 8.11 -1.38
CA ASP A 6 -0.87 8.83 -0.22
C ASP A 6 -1.05 7.95 1.04
N PRO A 7 0.05 7.46 1.64
CA PRO A 7 0.02 6.57 2.80
C PRO A 7 -0.42 7.27 4.10
N THR A 8 -0.65 8.58 4.05
CA THR A 8 -1.06 9.41 5.19
C THR A 8 -2.35 10.18 4.95
N SER A 9 -3.01 9.95 3.82
CA SER A 9 -4.21 10.70 3.39
C SER A 9 -5.35 10.70 4.41
N ASN A 10 -5.48 9.63 5.20
CA ASN A 10 -6.49 9.47 6.25
C ASN A 10 -5.92 9.64 7.68
N LEU A 11 -4.69 10.15 7.83
CA LEU A 11 -4.05 10.37 9.13
C LEU A 11 -3.90 11.86 9.42
N THR A 12 -4.66 12.36 10.39
CA THR A 12 -4.47 13.73 10.86
C THR A 12 -3.42 13.80 11.97
N ALA A 13 -2.85 14.99 12.18
CA ALA A 13 -1.96 15.23 13.32
C ALA A 13 -2.66 15.05 14.68
N LEU A 14 -3.99 15.12 14.73
CA LEU A 14 -4.77 14.80 15.92
C LEU A 14 -4.80 13.29 16.16
N ASP A 15 -5.00 12.49 15.12
CA ASP A 15 -5.02 11.02 15.20
C ASP A 15 -3.67 10.49 15.67
N ILE A 16 -2.57 11.02 15.11
CA ILE A 16 -1.21 10.63 15.49
C ILE A 16 -0.96 10.94 16.99
N ARG A 17 -1.30 12.15 17.44
CA ARG A 17 -1.16 12.54 18.86
C ARG A 17 -2.03 11.67 19.78
N THR A 18 -3.24 11.35 19.34
CA THR A 18 -4.17 10.51 20.09
C THR A 18 -3.65 9.08 20.20
N ALA A 19 -3.14 8.50 19.11
CA ALA A 19 -2.52 7.18 19.10
C ALA A 19 -1.30 7.12 20.03
N ILE A 20 -0.43 8.14 20.03
CA ILE A 20 0.73 8.22 20.93
C ILE A 20 0.27 8.28 22.39
N ARG A 21 -0.71 9.14 22.72
CA ARG A 21 -1.22 9.29 24.08
C ARG A 21 -1.86 8.00 24.59
N ASN A 22 -2.69 7.37 23.75
CA ASN A 22 -3.36 6.12 24.10
C ASN A 22 -2.38 4.96 24.25
N SER A 23 -1.32 4.92 23.42
CA SER A 23 -0.27 3.89 23.52
C SER A 23 0.63 4.08 24.74
N THR A 24 0.82 5.33 25.19
CA THR A 24 1.59 5.66 26.40
C THR A 24 0.82 5.28 27.66
N GLY A 25 -0.51 5.40 27.62
CA GLY A 25 -1.38 5.14 28.74
C GLY A 25 -1.28 6.21 29.84
N PRO A 26 -1.60 5.88 31.10
CA PRO A 26 -1.70 6.87 32.18
C PRO A 26 -0.35 7.33 32.74
N ARG A 27 0.75 6.62 32.41
CA ARG A 27 2.09 6.94 32.92
C ARG A 27 2.81 7.91 31.99
N PRO A 28 3.54 8.89 32.53
CA PRO A 28 4.37 9.76 31.69
C PRO A 28 5.47 8.93 31.01
N SER A 29 5.74 9.22 29.74
CA SER A 29 6.84 8.61 28.97
C SER A 29 7.75 9.71 28.41
N LEU A 30 9.05 9.45 28.42
CA LEU A 30 10.06 10.31 27.79
C LEU A 30 10.19 10.03 26.29
N PHE A 31 9.73 8.86 25.83
CA PHE A 31 9.86 8.41 24.45
C PHE A 31 8.49 8.03 23.86
N VAL A 32 8.37 8.16 22.54
CA VAL A 32 7.18 7.73 21.81
C VAL A 32 7.13 6.20 21.80
N PRO A 33 6.01 5.57 22.23
CA PRO A 33 5.89 4.11 22.20
C PRO A 33 5.91 3.57 20.76
N GLU A 34 6.64 2.49 20.53
CA GLU A 34 6.68 1.79 19.23
C GLU A 34 5.28 1.28 18.81
N MET A 35 4.46 0.88 19.79
CA MET A 35 3.08 0.46 19.54
C MET A 35 2.23 1.54 18.85
N ALA A 36 2.52 2.83 19.06
CA ALA A 36 1.81 3.90 18.37
C ALA A 36 2.10 3.89 16.86
N PHE A 37 3.34 3.58 16.47
CA PHE A 37 3.72 3.44 15.07
C PHE A 37 2.99 2.25 14.42
N ASP A 38 2.99 1.10 15.09
CA ASP A 38 2.26 -0.10 14.64
C ASP A 38 0.77 0.17 14.44
N LEU A 39 0.12 0.84 15.40
CA LEU A 39 -1.29 1.19 15.33
C LEU A 39 -1.62 2.14 14.17
N LEU A 40 -0.69 3.01 13.79
CA LEU A 40 -0.86 3.96 12.70
C LEU A 40 -0.58 3.32 11.34
N VAL A 41 0.45 2.48 11.22
CA VAL A 41 0.92 1.93 9.93
C VAL A 41 0.15 0.69 9.50
N LYS A 42 -0.23 -0.21 10.41
CA LYS A 42 -0.96 -1.44 10.04
C LYS A 42 -2.30 -1.19 9.32
N PRO A 43 -3.07 -0.13 9.64
CA PRO A 43 -4.22 0.28 8.84
C PRO A 43 -3.84 0.76 7.44
N GLN A 44 -2.73 1.51 7.30
CA GLN A 44 -2.28 2.00 5.99
C GLN A 44 -1.90 0.86 5.04
N ILE A 45 -1.24 -0.18 5.57
CA ILE A 45 -0.91 -1.38 4.78
C ILE A 45 -2.19 -2.09 4.31
N LYS A 46 -3.25 -2.13 5.14
CA LYS A 46 -4.54 -2.75 4.78
C LYS A 46 -5.23 -2.03 3.61
N LEU A 47 -5.01 -0.72 3.44
CA LEU A 47 -5.58 0.02 2.31
C LEU A 47 -5.09 -0.48 0.95
N LEU A 48 -3.93 -1.16 0.90
CA LEU A 48 -3.42 -1.79 -0.33
C LEU A 48 -4.22 -3.01 -0.77
N GLU A 49 -5.03 -3.61 0.11
CA GLU A 49 -5.76 -4.82 -0.22
C GLU A 49 -6.81 -4.59 -1.30
N ILE A 50 -7.63 -3.55 -1.19
CA ILE A 50 -8.68 -3.24 -2.16
C ILE A 50 -8.11 -3.05 -3.59
N PRO A 51 -7.09 -2.19 -3.82
CA PRO A 51 -6.51 -2.06 -5.16
C PRO A 51 -5.80 -3.34 -5.62
N SER A 52 -5.21 -4.13 -4.72
CA SER A 52 -4.63 -5.43 -5.09
C SER A 52 -5.69 -6.45 -5.51
N GLN A 53 -6.84 -6.51 -4.82
CA GLN A 53 -7.97 -7.36 -5.21
C GLN A 53 -8.54 -6.91 -6.55
N ARG A 54 -8.69 -5.60 -6.77
CA ARG A 54 -9.12 -5.08 -8.07
C ARG A 54 -8.15 -5.46 -9.19
N CYS A 55 -6.84 -5.50 -8.92
CA CYS A 55 -5.86 -5.97 -9.89
C CYS A 55 -6.09 -7.45 -10.26
N VAL A 56 -6.37 -8.32 -9.29
CA VAL A 56 -6.70 -9.74 -9.55
C VAL A 56 -7.93 -9.87 -10.44
N GLU A 57 -8.99 -9.10 -10.18
CA GLU A 57 -10.20 -9.07 -11.02
C GLU A 57 -9.89 -8.61 -12.44
N LEU A 58 -9.13 -7.53 -12.62
CA LEU A 58 -8.77 -6.99 -13.93
C LEU A 58 -7.94 -8.00 -14.74
N VAL A 59 -7.01 -8.71 -14.10
CA VAL A 59 -6.24 -9.78 -14.73
C VAL A 59 -7.17 -10.92 -15.17
N TYR A 60 -8.11 -11.33 -14.31
CA TYR A 60 -9.10 -12.35 -14.65
C TYR A 60 -9.97 -11.92 -15.84
N GLU A 61 -10.50 -10.69 -15.83
CA GLU A 61 -11.29 -10.12 -16.93
C GLU A 61 -10.50 -10.17 -18.25
N GLU A 62 -9.20 -9.82 -18.22
CA GLU A 62 -8.36 -9.84 -19.40
C GLU A 62 -8.05 -11.25 -19.88
N LEU A 63 -7.78 -12.20 -18.98
CA LEU A 63 -7.58 -13.61 -19.33
C LEU A 63 -8.83 -14.21 -19.99
N ILE A 64 -10.02 -13.84 -19.50
CA ILE A 64 -11.29 -14.24 -20.13
C ILE A 64 -11.40 -13.66 -21.53
N LYS A 65 -11.05 -12.39 -21.76
CA LYS A 65 -11.05 -11.80 -23.11
C LYS A 65 -10.09 -12.54 -24.04
N ILE A 66 -8.87 -12.82 -23.58
CA ILE A 66 -7.87 -13.58 -24.35
C ILE A 66 -8.43 -14.95 -24.73
N CYS A 67 -9.07 -15.67 -23.81
CA CYS A 67 -9.68 -16.98 -24.08
C CYS A 67 -10.69 -16.94 -25.25
N HIS A 68 -11.40 -15.82 -25.43
CA HIS A 68 -12.37 -15.67 -26.50
C HIS A 68 -11.74 -15.19 -27.83
N THR A 69 -10.60 -14.50 -27.78
CA THR A 69 -9.99 -13.85 -28.96
C THR A 69 -8.77 -14.58 -29.51
N CYS A 70 -8.13 -15.46 -28.74
CA CYS A 70 -6.90 -16.14 -29.15
C CYS A 70 -7.12 -17.36 -30.06
N GLY A 71 -8.35 -17.64 -30.49
CA GLY A 71 -8.68 -18.76 -31.37
C GLY A 71 -8.06 -18.60 -32.76
N SER A 72 -7.45 -19.66 -33.28
CA SER A 72 -6.91 -19.68 -34.65
C SER A 72 -8.01 -19.85 -35.70
N THR A 73 -7.74 -19.51 -36.95
CA THR A 73 -8.73 -19.64 -38.05
C THR A 73 -9.07 -21.10 -38.36
N GLU A 74 -8.19 -22.04 -38.01
CA GLU A 74 -8.41 -23.48 -38.13
C GLU A 74 -9.45 -23.99 -37.13
N LEU A 75 -9.48 -23.43 -35.91
CA LEU A 75 -10.46 -23.78 -34.87
C LEU A 75 -11.89 -23.42 -35.28
N SER A 76 -12.07 -22.39 -36.12
CA SER A 76 -13.39 -22.00 -36.67
C SER A 76 -14.04 -23.12 -37.50
N ARG A 77 -13.27 -24.10 -38.00
CA ARG A 77 -13.80 -25.27 -38.72
C ARG A 77 -14.47 -26.28 -37.78
N TYR A 78 -14.20 -26.20 -36.48
CA TYR A 78 -14.69 -27.12 -35.45
C TYR A 78 -15.42 -26.37 -34.32
N PRO A 79 -16.60 -25.77 -34.58
CA PRO A 79 -17.28 -24.87 -33.64
C PRO A 79 -17.63 -25.55 -32.30
N ARG A 80 -17.96 -26.85 -32.32
CA ARG A 80 -18.24 -27.61 -31.08
C ARG A 80 -16.99 -27.76 -30.20
N LEU A 81 -15.83 -27.97 -30.82
CA LEU A 81 -14.56 -28.07 -30.10
C LEU A 81 -14.16 -26.71 -29.52
N GLN A 82 -14.28 -25.64 -30.32
CA GLN A 82 -13.98 -24.28 -29.88
C GLN A 82 -14.84 -23.87 -28.68
N ALA A 83 -16.15 -24.13 -28.72
CA ALA A 83 -17.04 -23.84 -27.60
C ALA A 83 -16.63 -24.63 -26.34
N LYS A 84 -16.32 -25.92 -26.47
CA LYS A 84 -15.92 -26.74 -25.32
C LYS A 84 -14.57 -26.32 -24.73
N LEU A 85 -13.64 -25.86 -25.56
CA LEU A 85 -12.37 -25.32 -25.12
C LEU A 85 -12.56 -24.04 -24.30
N ILE A 86 -13.35 -23.09 -24.82
CA ILE A 86 -13.65 -21.83 -24.13
C ILE A 86 -14.33 -22.10 -22.78
N GLU A 87 -15.31 -23.01 -22.75
CA GLU A 87 -15.98 -23.44 -21.52
C GLU A 87 -14.96 -23.96 -20.49
N THR A 88 -14.13 -24.94 -20.89
CA THR A 88 -13.16 -25.58 -19.98
C THR A 88 -12.13 -24.58 -19.43
N VAL A 89 -11.62 -23.69 -20.27
CA VAL A 89 -10.65 -22.67 -19.85
C VAL A 89 -11.32 -21.61 -18.95
N SER A 90 -12.54 -21.19 -19.28
CA SER A 90 -13.29 -20.22 -18.47
C SER A 90 -13.61 -20.77 -17.08
N ASP A 91 -13.99 -22.04 -17.00
CA ASP A 91 -14.24 -22.73 -15.73
C ASP A 91 -12.97 -22.80 -14.88
N LEU A 92 -11.83 -23.16 -15.50
CA LEU A 92 -10.53 -23.16 -14.82
C LEU A 92 -10.16 -21.76 -14.29
N LEU A 93 -10.29 -20.73 -15.11
CA LEU A 93 -9.98 -19.35 -14.70
C LEU A 93 -10.87 -18.91 -13.53
N ARG A 94 -12.16 -19.26 -13.55
CA ARG A 94 -13.11 -18.96 -12.47
C ARG A 94 -12.76 -19.70 -11.18
N GLU A 95 -12.40 -20.98 -11.27
CA GLU A 95 -11.96 -21.78 -10.12
C GLU A 95 -10.71 -21.17 -9.47
N ARG A 96 -9.79 -20.61 -10.27
CA ARG A 96 -8.52 -20.06 -9.78
C ARG A 96 -8.62 -18.63 -9.26
N LEU A 97 -9.69 -17.90 -9.58
CA LEU A 97 -9.91 -16.53 -9.09
C LEU A 97 -9.96 -16.46 -7.55
N GLY A 98 -10.72 -17.35 -6.91
CA GLY A 98 -10.86 -17.39 -5.45
C GLY A 98 -9.52 -17.63 -4.73
N PRO A 99 -8.78 -18.71 -5.04
CA PRO A 99 -7.46 -18.96 -4.48
C PRO A 99 -6.45 -17.82 -4.68
N ALA A 100 -6.45 -17.19 -5.86
CA ALA A 100 -5.58 -16.04 -6.13
C ALA A 100 -5.93 -14.83 -5.23
N SER A 101 -7.22 -14.53 -5.10
CA SER A 101 -7.73 -13.48 -4.22
C SER A 101 -7.34 -13.73 -2.75
N SER A 102 -7.54 -14.94 -2.23
CA SER A 102 -7.15 -15.32 -0.87
C SER A 102 -5.64 -15.29 -0.64
N TYR A 103 -4.85 -15.63 -1.67
CA TYR A 103 -3.39 -15.53 -1.59
C TYR A 103 -2.94 -14.08 -1.48
N VAL A 104 -3.50 -13.18 -2.29
CA VAL A 104 -3.22 -11.73 -2.21
C VAL A 104 -3.61 -11.16 -0.85
N GLU A 105 -4.78 -11.53 -0.32
CA GLU A 105 -5.18 -11.15 1.05
C GLU A 105 -4.15 -11.62 2.09
N SER A 106 -3.68 -12.87 1.96
CA SER A 106 -2.68 -13.45 2.85
C SER A 106 -1.35 -12.68 2.79
N LEU A 107 -0.91 -12.25 1.60
CA LEU A 107 0.29 -11.43 1.45
C LEU A 107 0.17 -10.10 2.21
N ILE A 108 -0.97 -9.41 2.09
CA ILE A 108 -1.21 -8.16 2.84
C ILE A 108 -1.27 -8.43 4.34
N SER A 109 -1.89 -9.54 4.76
CA SER A 109 -1.94 -9.95 6.17
C SER A 109 -0.55 -10.18 6.75
N ILE A 110 0.35 -10.84 6.01
CA ILE A 110 1.76 -11.05 6.41
C ILE A 110 2.46 -9.71 6.64
N GLN A 111 2.32 -8.76 5.72
CA GLN A 111 2.94 -7.43 5.87
C GLN A 111 2.40 -6.65 7.08
N ARG A 112 1.14 -6.90 7.47
CA ARG A 112 0.53 -6.30 8.66
C ARG A 112 0.90 -7.00 9.96
N ALA A 113 1.25 -8.28 9.91
CA ALA A 113 1.57 -9.07 11.10
C ALA A 113 2.87 -8.59 11.76
N TYR A 114 3.87 -8.22 10.95
CA TYR A 114 5.17 -7.77 11.43
C TYR A 114 5.74 -6.66 10.55
N ILE A 115 6.19 -5.56 11.17
CA ILE A 115 6.86 -4.47 10.49
C ILE A 115 8.36 -4.55 10.81
N ASN A 116 9.17 -4.75 9.78
CA ASN A 116 10.62 -4.85 9.95
C ASN A 116 11.28 -3.46 10.03
N THR A 117 11.48 -2.95 11.23
CA THR A 117 12.18 -1.67 11.49
C THR A 117 13.70 -1.75 11.27
N ASN A 118 14.27 -2.95 11.09
CA ASN A 118 15.68 -3.17 10.73
C ASN A 118 15.92 -3.17 9.21
N HIS A 119 14.90 -2.94 8.40
CA HIS A 119 15.03 -2.92 6.96
C HIS A 119 15.98 -1.79 6.52
N PRO A 120 16.89 -1.98 5.54
CA PRO A 120 17.90 -0.98 5.16
C PRO A 120 17.31 0.34 4.68
N ASN A 121 16.11 0.32 4.10
CA ASN A 121 15.39 1.53 3.67
C ASN A 121 14.52 2.14 4.78
N PHE A 122 14.46 1.54 5.97
CA PHE A 122 13.71 2.09 7.09
C PHE A 122 14.53 3.19 7.75
N LEU A 123 14.03 4.41 7.70
CA LEU A 123 14.68 5.55 8.36
C LEU A 123 14.46 5.43 9.87
N GLY A 124 15.51 5.05 10.59
CA GLY A 124 15.46 4.97 12.05
C GLY A 124 15.13 6.32 12.71
N ALA A 125 14.58 6.28 13.93
CA ALA A 125 14.09 7.47 14.64
C ALA A 125 15.15 8.57 14.78
N ALA A 126 16.41 8.22 15.06
CA ALA A 126 17.49 9.19 15.18
C ALA A 126 17.77 9.94 13.87
N ALA A 127 17.85 9.20 12.75
CA ALA A 127 18.06 9.79 11.43
C ALA A 127 16.85 10.63 10.98
N ALA A 128 15.63 10.16 11.25
CA ALA A 128 14.40 10.91 10.99
C ALA A 128 14.37 12.23 11.77
N MET A 129 14.68 12.20 13.07
CA MET A 129 14.74 13.40 13.91
C MET A 129 15.83 14.38 13.44
N SER A 130 17.01 13.89 13.05
CA SER A 130 18.06 14.72 12.49
C SER A 130 17.57 15.46 11.24
N ASN A 131 16.89 14.76 10.32
CA ASN A 131 16.34 15.37 9.11
C ASN A 131 15.30 16.46 9.42
N VAL A 132 14.42 16.23 10.40
CA VAL A 132 13.41 17.21 10.83
C VAL A 132 14.09 18.46 11.43
N VAL A 133 15.10 18.28 12.28
CA VAL A 133 15.84 19.38 12.90
C VAL A 133 16.59 20.20 11.85
N SER A 134 17.32 19.54 10.94
CA SER A 134 18.03 20.21 9.85
C SER A 134 17.07 20.97 8.93
N ALA A 135 15.94 20.37 8.56
CA ALA A 135 14.92 21.04 7.75
C ALA A 135 14.32 22.27 8.45
N LYS A 136 14.11 22.21 9.77
CA LYS A 136 13.64 23.36 10.56
C LYS A 136 14.68 24.48 10.58
N GLN A 137 15.95 24.16 10.86
CA GLN A 137 17.04 25.13 10.87
C GLN A 137 17.20 25.83 9.50
N GLU A 138 17.07 25.08 8.40
CA GLU A 138 17.16 25.66 7.07
C GLU A 138 15.97 26.60 6.75
N ARG A 139 14.75 26.25 7.18
CA ARG A 139 13.58 27.12 7.06
C ARG A 139 13.75 28.42 7.86
N GLU A 140 14.23 28.32 9.10
CA GLU A 140 14.52 29.49 9.93
C GLU A 140 15.61 30.38 9.31
N ARG A 141 16.69 29.79 8.79
CA ARG A 141 17.75 30.53 8.08
C ARG A 141 17.20 31.27 6.86
N LYS A 142 16.38 30.61 6.03
CA LYS A 142 15.74 31.23 4.85
C LYS A 142 14.82 32.38 5.24
N ARG A 143 14.04 32.20 6.31
CA ARG A 143 13.14 33.24 6.82
C ARG A 143 13.92 34.47 7.30
N LEU A 144 14.99 34.29 8.07
CA LEU A 144 15.82 35.40 8.55
C LEU A 144 16.46 36.18 7.40
N ILE A 145 16.98 35.47 6.38
CA ILE A 145 17.54 36.11 5.17
C ILE A 145 16.47 36.91 4.42
N GLN A 146 15.25 36.39 4.34
CA GLN A 146 14.13 37.08 3.70
C GLN A 146 13.71 38.33 4.47
N GLU A 147 13.56 38.23 5.80
CA GLU A 147 13.24 39.38 6.67
C GLU A 147 14.33 40.46 6.63
N GLU A 148 15.61 40.07 6.50
CA GLU A 148 16.72 41.02 6.37
C GLU A 148 16.72 41.72 5.00
N ARG A 149 16.29 41.03 3.93
CA ARG A 149 16.11 41.61 2.58
C ARG A 149 14.94 42.58 2.53
N GLU A 150 13.84 42.29 3.22
CA GLU A 150 12.64 43.15 3.24
C GLU A 150 12.84 44.41 4.10
N ARG A 151 13.82 44.42 5.00
CA ARG A 151 14.19 45.60 5.81
C ARG A 151 15.18 46.56 5.13
N ARG A 152 15.78 46.15 4.00
CA ARG A 152 16.72 46.97 3.21
C ARG A 152 16.00 47.59 2.02
#